data_AF-A0A952FYI2-F1
#
_entry.id   AF-A0A952FYI2-F1
#
_cell.length_a   1.000
_cell.length_b   1.000
_cell.length_c   1.000
_cell.angle_alpha   90.00
_cell.angle_beta   90.00
_cell.angle_gamma   90.00
#
_symmetry.space_group_name_H-M   'P 1'
#
loop_
_entity.id
_entity.type
_entity.pdbx_description
1 polymer ?
#
loop_
_entity_poly.entity_id
_entity_poly.type
_entity_poly.pdbx_seq_one_letter_code
_entity_poly.pdbx_strand_id
1 'polypeptide(L)'
;VIATASPFIGLFGTVWGIMNAFSAIASQGDTNLTTVAPAISEALFATAMGLGAAIPAYIAFNLFNARVARFVSRMEGFADELMVSLTKRIGGKIAS
;
A
#
# COMPACT_ATOMS: atom_id res chain seq x y z
N VAL A 1 -1.41 5.07 -2.48
CA VAL A 1 -0.94 4.94 -3.87
C VAL A 1 0.17 3.92 -4.01
N ILE A 2 1.28 4.01 -3.26
CA ILE A 2 2.39 3.03 -3.32
C ILE A 2 1.87 1.59 -3.11
N ALA A 3 1.15 1.33 -2.01
CA ALA A 3 0.58 0.01 -1.70
C ALA A 3 -0.24 -0.61 -2.84
N THR A 4 -0.96 0.20 -3.61
CA THR A 4 -1.87 -0.26 -4.66
C THR A 4 -1.23 -0.25 -6.05
N ALA A 5 -0.29 0.64 -6.33
CA ALA A 5 0.34 0.80 -7.64
C ALA A 5 1.60 -0.05 -7.79
N SER A 6 2.38 -0.25 -6.72
CA SER A 6 3.66 -0.97 -6.76
C SER A 6 3.60 -2.40 -7.32
N PRO A 7 2.55 -3.23 -7.05
CA PRO A 7 2.45 -4.54 -7.67
C PRO A 7 2.33 -4.47 -9.20
N PHE A 8 1.60 -3.49 -9.72
CA PHE A 8 1.41 -3.30 -11.15
C PHE A 8 2.69 -2.81 -11.84
N ILE A 9 3.50 -2.00 -11.15
CA ILE A 9 4.83 -1.59 -11.64
C ILE A 9 5.74 -2.82 -11.76
N GLY A 10 5.75 -3.70 -10.75
CA GLY A 10 6.53 -4.95 -10.80
C GLY A 10 6.04 -5.92 -11.89
N LEU A 11 4.73 -6.07 -12.04
CA LEU A 11 4.13 -6.88 -13.10
C LEU A 11 4.47 -6.33 -14.49
N PHE A 12 4.41 -5.01 -14.67
CA PHE A 12 4.83 -4.38 -15.91
C PHE A 12 6.29 -4.72 -16.24
N GLY A 13 7.18 -4.65 -15.25
CA GLY A 13 8.58 -5.06 -15.40
C GLY A 13 8.74 -6.51 -15.83
N THR A 14 7.96 -7.45 -15.27
CA THR A 14 7.99 -8.85 -15.72
C THR A 14 7.56 -9.01 -17.17
N VAL A 15 6.45 -8.34 -17.56
CA VAL A 15 5.90 -8.46 -18.91
C VAL A 15 6.91 -7.91 -19.93
N TRP A 16 7.50 -6.76 -19.63
CA TRP A 16 8.52 -6.15 -20.48
C TRP A 16 9.78 -7.02 -20.61
N GLY A 17 10.30 -7.54 -19.49
CA GLY A 17 11.50 -8.39 -19.49
C GLY A 17 11.30 -9.70 -20.25
N ILE A 18 10.14 -10.34 -20.08
CA ILE A 18 9.78 -11.57 -20.81
C ILE A 18 9.62 -11.27 -22.31
N MET A 19 8.97 -10.17 -22.68
CA MET A 19 8.85 -9.76 -24.08
C MET A 19 10.22 -9.62 -24.75
N ASN A 20 11.15 -8.93 -24.09
CA ASN A 20 12.51 -8.75 -24.60
C ASN A 20 13.28 -10.08 -24.73
N ALA A 21 13.13 -10.98 -23.76
CA ALA A 21 13.73 -12.32 -23.83
C ALA A 21 13.23 -13.09 -25.06
N PHE A 22 11.93 -13.08 -25.33
CA PHE A 22 11.36 -13.73 -26.51
C PHE A 22 11.77 -13.05 -27.83
N SER A 23 11.87 -11.72 -27.87
CA SER A 23 12.39 -11.01 -29.04
C SER A 23 13.85 -11.37 -29.36
N ALA A 24 14.68 -11.61 -28.33
CA ALA A 24 16.07 -12.05 -28.51
C ALA A 24 16.16 -13.48 -29.08
N ILE A 25 15.29 -14.40 -28.62
CA ILE A 25 15.19 -15.75 -29.19
C ILE A 25 14.80 -15.67 -30.67
N ALA A 26 13.79 -14.86 -31.00
CA ALA A 26 13.29 -14.72 -32.36
C ALA A 26 14.34 -14.15 -33.32
N SER A 27 15.23 -13.26 -32.86
CA SER A 27 16.28 -12.67 -33.70
C SER A 27 17.51 -13.56 -33.86
N GLN A 28 17.85 -14.36 -32.84
CA GLN A 28 18.99 -15.27 -32.88
C GLN A 28 18.67 -16.60 -33.58
N GLY A 29 17.39 -17.01 -33.60
CA GLY A 29 16.97 -18.32 -34.13
C GLY A 29 17.44 -19.50 -33.28
N ASP A 30 18.07 -19.23 -32.13
CA ASP A 30 18.54 -20.22 -31.17
C ASP A 30 17.63 -20.19 -29.93
N THR A 31 17.12 -21.37 -29.56
CA THR A 31 16.23 -21.56 -28.41
C THR A 31 16.97 -21.97 -27.15
N ASN A 32 18.32 -21.86 -27.15
CA ASN A 32 19.12 -22.22 -26.00
C ASN A 32 18.73 -21.44 -24.74
N LEU A 33 18.08 -22.13 -23.78
CA LEU A 33 17.55 -21.49 -22.57
C LEU A 33 18.62 -20.82 -21.70
N THR A 34 19.88 -21.24 -21.81
CA THR A 34 20.96 -20.67 -21.00
C THR A 34 21.24 -19.20 -21.33
N THR A 35 20.96 -18.73 -22.55
CA THR A 35 21.19 -17.34 -22.95
C THR A 35 20.07 -16.40 -22.49
N VAL A 36 18.85 -16.92 -22.29
CA VAL A 36 17.67 -16.14 -21.88
C VAL A 36 17.31 -16.27 -20.41
N ALA A 37 17.83 -17.28 -19.71
CA ALA A 37 17.61 -17.49 -18.29
C ALA A 37 17.91 -16.24 -17.43
N PRO A 38 18.99 -15.45 -17.68
CA PRO A 38 19.25 -14.23 -16.92
C PRO A 38 18.13 -13.18 -17.07
N ALA A 39 17.67 -12.93 -18.31
CA ALA A 39 16.63 -11.93 -18.59
C ALA A 39 15.28 -12.28 -17.93
N ILE A 40 14.93 -13.56 -17.89
CA ILE A 40 13.72 -14.04 -17.21
C ILE A 40 13.87 -13.90 -15.68
N SER A 41 15.07 -14.15 -15.13
CA SER A 41 15.33 -13.96 -13.71
C SER A 41 15.18 -12.49 -13.29
N GLU A 42 15.72 -11.56 -14.08
CA GLU A 42 15.56 -10.11 -13.85
C GLU A 42 14.09 -9.67 -13.95
N ALA A 43 13.35 -10.23 -14.92
CA ALA A 43 11.92 -10.01 -15.02
C ALA A 43 11.21 -10.39 -13.71
N LEU A 44 11.43 -11.60 -13.20
CA LEU A 44 10.83 -12.07 -11.94
C LEU A 44 11.24 -11.22 -10.73
N PHE A 45 12.49 -10.74 -10.70
CA PHE A 45 12.97 -9.84 -9.66
C PHE A 45 12.18 -8.52 -9.63
N ALA A 46 11.75 -7.98 -10.78
CA ALA A 46 10.93 -6.78 -10.83
C ALA A 46 9.59 -6.94 -10.09
N THR A 47 8.93 -8.10 -10.20
CA THR A 47 7.71 -8.39 -9.44
C THR A 47 8.00 -8.53 -7.94
N ALA A 48 9.10 -9.19 -7.58
CA ALA A 48 9.50 -9.31 -6.18
C ALA A 48 9.71 -7.93 -5.53
N MET A 49 10.35 -6.99 -6.23
CA MET A 49 10.50 -5.60 -5.76
C MET A 49 9.16 -4.87 -5.67
N GLY A 50 8.26 -5.04 -6.65
CA GLY A 50 6.93 -4.45 -6.61
C GLY A 50 6.12 -4.88 -5.38
N LEU A 51 6.16 -6.17 -5.04
CA LEU A 51 5.55 -6.71 -3.82
C LEU A 51 6.28 -6.25 -2.55
N GLY A 52 7.61 -6.22 -2.59
CA GLY A 52 8.45 -5.73 -1.49
C GLY A 52 8.15 -4.27 -1.11
N ALA A 53 7.77 -3.43 -2.08
CA ALA A 53 7.31 -2.07 -1.81
C ALA A 53 5.83 -2.03 -1.38
N ALA A 54 4.97 -2.87 -1.95
CA ALA A 54 3.53 -2.84 -1.71
C ALA A 54 3.13 -3.31 -0.29
N ILE A 55 3.73 -4.40 0.19
CA ILE A 55 3.34 -5.04 1.45
C ILE A 55 3.59 -4.11 2.65
N PRO A 56 4.80 -3.53 2.85
CA PRO A 56 5.03 -2.62 3.97
C PRO A 56 4.16 -1.37 3.89
N ALA A 57 3.95 -0.83 2.68
CA ALA A 57 3.09 0.34 2.49
C ALA A 57 1.63 0.06 2.88
N TYR A 58 1.11 -1.13 2.55
CA TYR A 58 -0.24 -1.55 2.93
C TYR A 58 -0.39 -1.73 4.45
N ILE A 59 0.59 -2.38 5.10
CA ILE A 59 0.61 -2.56 6.56
C ILE A 59 0.63 -1.21 7.27
N ALA A 60 1.51 -0.29 6.84
CA ALA A 60 1.61 1.04 7.41
C ALA A 60 0.30 1.83 7.27
N PHE A 61 -0.33 1.79 6.09
CA PHE A 61 -1.60 2.45 5.84
C PHE A 61 -2.69 1.98 6.81
N ASN A 62 -2.85 0.67 6.97
CA ASN A 62 -3.84 0.11 7.89
C ASN A 62 -3.54 0.46 9.36
N LEU A 63 -2.28 0.42 9.76
CA LEU A 63 -1.87 0.81 11.11
C LEU A 63 -2.19 2.28 11.41
N PHE A 64 -1.90 3.18 10.48
CA PHE A 64 -2.19 4.60 10.64
C PHE A 64 -3.69 4.88 10.65
N ASN A 65 -4.47 4.26 9.78
CA ASN A 65 -5.92 4.40 9.80
C ASN A 65 -6.53 3.94 11.12
N ALA A 66 -6.08 2.79 11.66
CA ALA A 66 -6.52 2.32 12.97
C ALA A 66 -6.10 3.25 14.12
N ARG A 67 -4.97 3.96 14.00
CA ARG A 67 -4.54 4.98 14.98
C ARG A 67 -5.38 6.25 14.88
N VAL A 68 -5.65 6.72 13.66
CA VAL A 68 -6.49 7.89 13.40
C VAL A 68 -7.91 7.65 13.87
N ALA A 69 -8.52 6.51 13.55
CA ALA A 69 -9.87 6.15 14.01
C ALA A 69 -9.95 6.16 15.55
N ARG A 70 -8.95 5.59 16.23
CA ARG A 70 -8.87 5.63 17.70
C ARG A 70 -8.68 7.05 18.24
N PHE A 71 -7.96 7.91 17.52
CA PHE A 71 -7.78 9.31 17.92
C PHE A 71 -9.08 10.10 17.78
N VAL A 72 -9.77 9.94 16.66
CA VAL A 72 -11.09 10.55 16.40
C VAL A 72 -12.09 10.13 17.47
N SER A 73 -12.20 8.82 17.76
CA SER A 73 -13.10 8.31 18.79
C SER A 73 -12.83 8.91 20.19
N ARG A 74 -11.56 9.16 20.54
CA ARG A 74 -11.23 9.86 21.80
C ARG A 74 -11.64 11.33 21.79
N MET A 75 -11.49 12.02 20.65
CA MET A 75 -11.93 13.40 20.52
C MET A 75 -13.45 13.54 20.61
N GLU A 76 -14.19 12.60 20.00
CA GLU A 76 -15.65 12.53 20.12
C GLU A 76 -16.06 12.32 21.59
N GLY A 77 -15.46 11.36 22.29
CA GLY A 77 -15.73 11.15 23.71
C GLY A 77 -15.44 12.37 24.58
N PHE A 78 -14.35 13.09 24.31
CA PHE A 78 -14.04 14.34 25.01
C PHE A 78 -15.06 15.46 24.70
N ALA A 79 -15.53 15.57 23.46
CA ALA A 79 -16.56 16.52 23.08
C ALA A 79 -17.88 16.23 23.81
N ASP A 80 -18.26 14.96 23.92
CA ASP A 80 -19.46 14.53 24.66
C ASP A 80 -19.35 14.89 26.14
N GLU A 81 -18.22 14.60 26.78
CA GLU A 81 -17.97 14.95 28.19
C GLU A 81 -18.03 16.48 28.44
N LEU A 82 -17.50 17.27 27.51
CA LEU A 82 -17.59 18.73 27.56
C LEU A 82 -19.04 19.21 27.43
N MET A 83 -19.82 18.66 26.51
CA MET A 83 -21.23 19.02 26.31
C MET A 83 -22.08 18.70 27.53
N VAL A 84 -21.86 17.53 28.13
CA VAL A 84 -22.52 17.13 29.39
C VAL A 84 -22.15 18.09 30.52
N SER A 85 -20.86 18.41 30.66
CA SER A 85 -20.36 19.31 31.70
C SER A 85 -20.90 20.74 31.56
N LEU A 86 -20.98 21.26 30.33
CA LEU A 86 -21.51 22.59 30.03
C LEU A 86 -23.02 22.64 30.30
N THR A 87 -23.77 21.64 29.86
CA THR A 87 -25.22 21.53 30.10
C THR A 87 -25.51 21.51 31.60
N LYS A 88 -24.73 20.75 32.38
CA LYS A 88 -24.86 20.71 33.84
C LYS A 88 -24.60 22.08 34.49
N ARG A 89 -23.58 22.82 34.03
CA ARG A 89 -23.27 24.17 34.53
C ARG A 89 -24.36 25.19 34.18
N ILE A 90 -24.91 25.12 32.97
CA ILE A 90 -25.99 26.01 32.53
C ILE A 90 -27.27 25.72 33.32
N GLY A 91 -27.66 24.45 33.43
CA GLY A 91 -28.85 24.04 34.21
C GLY A 91 -28.74 24.42 35.70
N GLY A 92 -27.55 24.29 36.29
CA GLY A 92 -27.31 24.71 37.67
C GLY A 92 -27.36 26.24 37.88
N LYS A 93 -27.09 27.04 36.86
CA LYS A 93 -27.12 28.51 36.91
C LYS A 93 -28.52 29.10 36.69
N ILE A 94 -29.46 28.31 36.16
CA ILE A 94 -30.87 28.69 35.96
C ILE A 94 -31.73 28.33 37.19
N ALA A 95 -31.30 27.35 37.98
CA ALA A 95 -31.98 26.91 39.20
C ALA A 95 -31.59 27.71 40.46
N SER A 96 -30.68 28.68 40.36
CA SER A 96 -30.28 29.63 41.40
C SER A 96 -30.81 31.02 41.10
#